data_AF-A0A0R3U5D8-F1
#
_entry.id   AF-A0A0R3U5D8-F1
#
_cell.length_a   1.000
_cell.length_b   1.000
_cell.length_c   1.000
_cell.angle_alpha   90.00
_cell.angle_beta   90.00
_cell.angle_gamma   90.00
#
_symmetry.space_group_name_H-M   'P 1'
#
loop_
_entity.id
_entity.type
_entity.pdbx_description
1 polymer ?
#
loop_
_entity_poly.entity_id
_entity_poly.type
_entity_poly.pdbx_seq_one_letter_code
_entity_poly.pdbx_strand_id
1 'polypeptide(L)'
;MNRESFSVDPQRSGRDPCIVNQEEIEEFLNLVLIDPVIRKFLKFDKCYLYADKYLLAMTFVYFKRCNFDLNEYTRTNFFCCLYLAHDIEEDDEDLKYEIFPWAIGPHWRDHITPFLHKKECLWARMNYRAIVGAKCCEDLLNIFACDEISQRVREPYHGGAKRTYLKSPLSNLPKGPKAAPR
;
A
#
# COMPACT_ATOMS: atom_id res chain seq x y z
N MET A 1 21.04 -35.13 37.78
CA MET A 1 21.26 -34.58 36.42
C MET A 1 19.91 -34.56 35.73
N ASN A 2 19.31 -33.37 35.67
CA ASN A 2 17.89 -33.14 35.40
C ASN A 2 17.58 -33.25 33.91
N ARG A 3 16.47 -33.92 33.59
CA ARG A 3 15.79 -33.81 32.30
C ARG A 3 15.01 -32.50 32.29
N GLU A 4 15.43 -31.53 31.50
CA GLU A 4 14.62 -30.34 31.24
C GLU A 4 13.50 -30.72 30.26
N SER A 5 12.27 -30.67 30.77
CA SER A 5 11.03 -30.75 30.02
C SER A 5 10.82 -29.45 29.25
N PHE A 6 10.94 -29.49 27.92
CA PHE A 6 10.48 -28.43 27.03
C PHE A 6 8.95 -28.46 26.99
N SER A 7 8.32 -27.61 27.80
CA SER A 7 6.90 -27.27 27.63
C SER A 7 6.79 -26.34 26.41
N VAL A 8 6.19 -26.83 25.34
CA VAL A 8 5.77 -26.00 24.21
C VAL A 8 4.53 -25.24 24.66
N ASP A 9 4.68 -23.95 24.97
CA ASP A 9 3.55 -23.06 25.26
C ASP A 9 2.61 -22.97 24.04
N PRO A 10 1.34 -23.41 24.17
CA PRO A 10 0.39 -23.35 23.07
C PRO A 10 -0.35 -22.00 23.11
N GLN A 11 0.37 -20.89 22.88
CA GLN A 11 -0.24 -19.59 22.64
C GLN A 11 0.56 -18.79 21.60
N ARG A 12 0.42 -19.14 20.32
CA ARG A 12 0.70 -18.19 19.23
C ARG A 12 -0.59 -17.54 18.76
N SER A 13 -0.85 -16.41 19.41
CA SER A 13 -1.71 -15.28 19.05
C SER A 13 -2.99 -15.61 18.28
N GLY A 14 -4.12 -15.54 19.00
CA GLY A 14 -5.39 -15.21 18.37
C GLY A 14 -5.20 -13.98 17.49
N ARG A 15 -5.64 -14.09 16.23
CA ARG A 15 -5.80 -12.92 15.38
C ARG A 15 -6.95 -12.16 16.01
N ASP A 16 -6.66 -11.08 16.72
CA ASP A 16 -7.72 -10.15 17.09
C ASP A 16 -8.41 -9.75 15.78
N PRO A 17 -9.73 -9.97 15.65
CA PRO A 17 -10.47 -9.43 14.52
C PRO A 17 -10.20 -7.93 14.54
N CYS A 18 -9.70 -7.39 13.43
CA CYS A 18 -9.54 -5.95 13.32
C CYS A 18 -10.93 -5.34 13.51
N ILE A 19 -11.19 -4.73 14.66
CA ILE A 19 -12.40 -3.95 14.87
C ILE A 19 -12.23 -2.72 13.99
N VAL A 20 -12.98 -2.70 12.90
CA VAL A 20 -13.00 -1.59 11.95
C VAL A 20 -14.19 -0.71 12.31
N ASN A 21 -13.95 0.57 12.60
CA ASN A 21 -15.03 1.54 12.78
C ASN A 21 -15.54 1.99 11.41
N GLN A 22 -16.85 2.18 11.28
CA GLN A 22 -17.49 2.71 10.08
C GLN A 22 -16.94 4.09 9.71
N GLU A 23 -16.69 4.97 10.69
CA GLU A 23 -16.13 6.31 10.44
C GLU A 23 -14.73 6.25 9.81
N GLU A 24 -13.91 5.27 10.20
CA GLU A 24 -12.57 5.09 9.64
C GLU A 24 -12.63 4.57 8.20
N ILE A 25 -13.60 3.70 7.90
CA ILE A 25 -13.84 3.24 6.52
C ILE A 25 -14.25 4.42 5.67
N GLU A 26 -15.22 5.21 6.14
CA GLU A 26 -15.72 6.38 5.43
C GLU A 26 -14.60 7.40 5.17
N GLU A 27 -13.76 7.67 6.17
CA GLU A 27 -12.65 8.61 6.00
C GLU A 27 -11.58 8.08 5.02
N PHE A 28 -11.29 6.79 5.05
CA PHE A 28 -10.39 6.17 4.07
C PHE A 28 -10.98 6.22 2.65
N LEU A 29 -12.27 5.90 2.49
CA LEU A 29 -12.94 5.97 1.20
C LEU A 29 -13.01 7.42 0.70
N ASN A 30 -13.28 8.39 1.57
CA ASN A 30 -13.21 9.82 1.23
C ASN A 30 -11.82 10.20 0.72
N LEU A 31 -10.76 9.75 1.40
CA LEU A 31 -9.39 9.98 0.96
C LEU A 31 -9.13 9.37 -0.43
N VAL A 32 -9.60 8.14 -0.69
CA VAL A 32 -9.40 7.44 -1.97
C VAL A 32 -10.23 8.05 -3.12
N LEU A 33 -11.48 8.42 -2.85
CA LEU A 33 -12.46 8.81 -3.87
C LEU A 33 -12.49 10.33 -4.12
N ILE A 34 -12.19 11.15 -3.12
CA ILE A 34 -12.37 12.60 -3.16
C ILE A 34 -11.04 13.33 -3.31
N ASP A 35 -9.94 12.85 -2.69
CA ASP A 35 -8.65 13.52 -2.79
C ASP A 35 -8.21 13.63 -4.27
N PRO A 36 -7.97 14.85 -4.78
CA PRO A 36 -7.76 15.07 -6.20
C PRO A 36 -6.49 14.44 -6.73
N VAL A 37 -5.45 14.29 -5.89
CA VAL A 37 -4.17 13.71 -6.30
C VAL A 37 -4.27 12.19 -6.30
N ILE A 38 -4.84 11.59 -5.24
CA ILE A 38 -5.03 10.13 -5.17
C ILE A 38 -5.97 9.69 -6.30
N ARG A 39 -7.11 10.36 -6.49
CA ARG A 39 -8.04 10.03 -7.59
C ARG A 39 -7.39 10.15 -8.96
N LYS A 40 -6.50 11.14 -9.17
CA LYS A 40 -5.77 11.27 -10.44
C LYS A 40 -4.70 10.17 -10.60
N PHE A 41 -4.02 9.79 -9.52
CA PHE A 41 -3.08 8.68 -9.48
C PHE A 41 -3.76 7.34 -9.83
N LEU A 42 -4.90 7.04 -9.20
CA LEU A 42 -5.67 5.83 -9.47
C LEU A 42 -6.20 5.75 -10.92
N LYS A 43 -6.54 6.91 -11.52
CA LYS A 43 -6.92 7.00 -12.93
C LYS A 43 -5.75 6.85 -13.90
N PHE A 44 -4.56 7.27 -13.48
CA PHE A 44 -3.32 7.09 -14.23
C PHE A 44 -2.89 5.62 -14.24
N ASP A 45 -3.14 4.90 -13.14
CA ASP A 45 -2.86 3.48 -12.99
C ASP A 45 -3.90 2.59 -13.70
N LYS A 46 -3.83 2.57 -15.05
CA LYS A 46 -4.77 1.83 -15.92
C LYS A 46 -4.71 0.32 -15.80
N CYS A 47 -3.52 -0.20 -15.51
CA CYS A 47 -3.28 -1.63 -15.39
C CYS A 47 -3.31 -2.11 -13.92
N TYR A 48 -3.64 -1.22 -12.99
CA TYR A 48 -3.67 -1.51 -11.55
C TYR A 48 -2.34 -2.08 -11.03
N LEU A 49 -1.23 -1.54 -11.54
CA LEU A 49 0.13 -1.94 -11.17
C LEU A 49 0.60 -1.26 -9.90
N TYR A 50 0.07 -0.07 -9.59
CA TYR A 50 0.55 0.73 -8.46
C TYR A 50 -0.41 0.72 -7.28
N ALA A 51 -1.69 0.48 -7.53
CA ALA A 51 -2.71 0.43 -6.51
C ALA A 51 -3.86 -0.48 -6.93
N ASP A 52 -3.64 -1.79 -7.01
CA ASP A 52 -4.76 -2.73 -7.12
C ASP A 52 -5.58 -2.81 -5.82
N LYS A 53 -6.68 -3.56 -5.87
CA LYS A 53 -7.59 -3.73 -4.73
C LYS A 53 -6.91 -4.29 -3.48
N TYR A 54 -5.90 -5.17 -3.62
CA TYR A 54 -5.21 -5.76 -2.48
C TYR A 54 -4.22 -4.77 -1.88
N LEU A 55 -3.45 -4.05 -2.70
CA LEU A 55 -2.57 -2.97 -2.22
C LEU A 55 -3.34 -1.87 -1.49
N LEU A 56 -4.53 -1.50 -1.99
CA LEU A 56 -5.42 -0.55 -1.32
C LEU A 56 -5.97 -1.09 0.00
N ALA A 57 -6.39 -2.35 0.05
CA ALA A 57 -6.81 -2.99 1.30
C ALA A 57 -5.67 -3.07 2.32
N MET A 58 -4.45 -3.42 1.90
CA MET A 58 -3.27 -3.43 2.76
C MET A 58 -2.93 -2.04 3.30
N THR A 59 -3.07 -1.01 2.47
CA THR A 59 -2.87 0.39 2.89
C THR A 59 -3.82 0.75 4.04
N PHE A 60 -5.08 0.34 3.98
CA PHE A 60 -6.03 0.54 5.08
C PHE A 60 -5.69 -0.29 6.32
N VAL A 61 -5.25 -1.55 6.15
CA VAL A 61 -4.74 -2.35 7.28
C VAL A 61 -3.61 -1.62 8.00
N TYR A 62 -2.71 -0.96 7.26
CA TYR A 62 -1.62 -0.19 7.87
C TYR A 62 -2.13 1.04 8.62
N PHE A 63 -3.15 1.73 8.13
CA PHE A 63 -3.80 2.81 8.88
C PHE A 63 -4.34 2.31 10.22
N LYS A 64 -5.05 1.18 10.20
CA LYS A 64 -5.56 0.53 11.41
C LYS A 64 -4.44 0.09 12.35
N ARG A 65 -3.38 -0.53 11.84
CA ARG A 65 -2.26 -1.00 12.67
C ARG A 65 -1.39 0.14 13.22
N CYS A 66 -1.35 1.29 12.54
CA CYS A 66 -0.74 2.50 13.08
C CYS A 66 -1.60 3.17 14.16
N ASN A 67 -2.87 2.76 14.30
CA ASN A 67 -3.83 3.40 15.19
C ASN A 67 -3.89 4.92 14.92
N PHE A 68 -4.19 5.26 13.67
CA PHE A 68 -4.35 6.65 13.24
C PHE A 68 -5.64 7.25 13.75
N ASP A 69 -5.56 8.48 14.24
CA ASP A 69 -6.73 9.34 14.42
C ASP A 69 -7.27 9.78 13.04
N LEU A 70 -8.54 10.15 12.94
CA LEU A 70 -9.16 10.53 11.65
C LEU A 70 -8.44 11.69 10.94
N ASN A 71 -7.84 12.63 11.69
CA ASN A 71 -7.03 13.71 11.13
C ASN A 71 -5.70 13.24 10.51
N GLU A 72 -5.26 12.01 10.79
CA GLU A 72 -4.08 11.39 10.22
C GLU A 72 -4.36 10.63 8.91
N TYR A 73 -5.61 10.60 8.43
CA TYR A 73 -6.04 10.04 7.14
C TYR A 73 -5.67 11.00 6.01
N THR A 74 -4.38 11.25 5.89
CA THR A 74 -3.80 12.23 4.98
C THR A 74 -3.24 11.57 3.74
N ARG A 75 -3.19 12.32 2.63
CA ARG A 75 -2.54 11.90 1.39
C ARG A 75 -1.11 11.39 1.59
N THR A 76 -0.34 12.06 2.45
CA THR A 76 1.05 11.69 2.72
C THR A 76 1.13 10.32 3.41
N ASN A 77 0.30 10.09 4.44
CA ASN A 77 0.25 8.79 5.11
C ASN A 77 -0.24 7.69 4.16
N PHE A 78 -1.24 7.97 3.32
CA PHE A 78 -1.71 7.04 2.28
C PHE A 78 -0.57 6.59 1.38
N PHE A 79 0.18 7.53 0.78
CA PHE A 79 1.27 7.16 -0.12
C PHE A 79 2.43 6.47 0.59
N CYS A 80 2.72 6.82 1.86
CA CYS A 80 3.74 6.10 2.63
C CYS A 80 3.32 4.64 2.88
N CYS A 81 2.07 4.41 3.29
CA CYS A 81 1.53 3.07 3.52
C CYS A 81 1.41 2.26 2.22
N LEU A 82 1.00 2.87 1.12
CA LEU A 82 0.96 2.23 -0.19
C LEU A 82 2.38 1.85 -0.66
N TYR A 83 3.36 2.73 -0.49
CA TYR A 83 4.76 2.44 -0.81
C TYR A 83 5.28 1.26 0.01
N LEU A 84 4.94 1.22 1.31
CA LEU A 84 5.30 0.09 2.16
C LEU A 84 4.62 -1.21 1.71
N ALA A 85 3.38 -1.16 1.21
CA ALA A 85 2.71 -2.36 0.69
C ALA A 85 3.46 -2.92 -0.54
N HIS A 86 3.96 -2.04 -1.42
CA HIS A 86 4.85 -2.45 -2.51
C HIS A 86 6.15 -3.08 -2.01
N ASP A 87 6.80 -2.52 -0.98
CA ASP A 87 8.02 -3.10 -0.40
C ASP A 87 7.81 -4.54 0.11
N ILE A 88 6.57 -4.91 0.46
CA ILE A 88 6.24 -6.21 1.05
C ILE A 88 5.77 -7.23 0.00
N GLU A 89 4.96 -6.82 -0.98
CA GLU A 89 4.27 -7.76 -1.88
C GLU A 89 4.77 -7.78 -3.32
N GLU A 90 5.49 -6.75 -3.78
CA GLU A 90 5.88 -6.62 -5.19
C GLU A 90 7.34 -7.01 -5.43
N ASP A 91 7.56 -7.98 -6.30
CA ASP A 91 8.91 -8.40 -6.72
C ASP A 91 9.61 -7.36 -7.62
N ASP A 92 8.87 -6.56 -8.40
CA ASP A 92 9.44 -5.50 -9.26
C ASP A 92 9.65 -4.22 -8.42
N GLU A 93 10.82 -4.12 -7.79
CA GLU A 93 11.18 -3.00 -6.90
C GLU A 93 11.11 -1.61 -7.56
N ASP A 94 11.08 -1.51 -8.88
CA ASP A 94 11.00 -0.24 -9.60
C ASP A 94 9.59 0.35 -9.60
N LEU A 95 8.53 -0.46 -9.45
CA LEU A 95 7.14 -0.02 -9.62
C LEU A 95 6.75 1.07 -8.63
N LYS A 96 7.15 0.91 -7.37
CA LYS A 96 6.87 1.85 -6.28
C LYS A 96 7.45 3.24 -6.49
N TYR A 97 8.48 3.40 -7.34
CA TYR A 97 9.05 4.72 -7.62
C TYR A 97 8.07 5.66 -8.32
N GLU A 98 7.08 5.10 -9.03
CA GLU A 98 5.98 5.90 -9.59
C GLU A 98 5.21 6.64 -8.51
N ILE A 99 5.25 6.25 -7.24
CA ILE A 99 4.56 6.96 -6.15
C ILE A 99 5.21 8.32 -5.83
N PHE A 100 6.54 8.46 -5.96
CA PHE A 100 7.26 9.64 -5.48
C PHE A 100 6.77 10.97 -6.07
N PRO A 101 6.57 11.13 -7.40
CA PRO A 101 6.10 12.40 -7.95
C PRO A 101 4.68 12.76 -7.54
N TRP A 102 3.84 11.78 -7.17
CA TRP A 102 2.47 12.01 -6.71
C TRP A 102 2.43 12.38 -5.24
N ALA A 103 3.25 11.70 -4.43
CA ALA A 103 3.32 11.94 -3.00
C ALA A 103 4.03 13.25 -2.65
N ILE A 104 5.10 13.59 -3.38
CA ILE A 104 6.03 14.66 -3.02
C ILE A 104 6.03 15.83 -4.02
N GLY A 105 5.53 15.60 -5.24
CA GLY A 105 5.43 16.63 -6.27
C GLY A 105 6.64 16.71 -7.22
N PRO A 106 6.79 17.81 -7.98
CA PRO A 106 7.79 17.91 -9.06
C PRO A 106 9.25 17.74 -8.63
N HIS A 107 9.58 18.16 -7.40
CA HIS A 107 10.92 18.10 -6.80
C HIS A 107 11.11 16.84 -5.94
N TRP A 108 10.38 15.77 -6.24
CA TRP A 108 10.38 14.55 -5.43
C TRP A 108 11.77 13.97 -5.17
N ARG A 109 12.72 14.12 -6.10
CA ARG A 109 14.11 13.64 -5.96
C ARG A 109 14.81 14.22 -4.74
N ASP A 110 14.58 15.50 -4.44
CA ASP A 110 15.21 16.21 -3.33
C ASP A 110 14.58 15.83 -1.97
N HIS A 111 13.45 15.15 -2.02
CA HIS A 111 12.61 14.85 -0.85
C HIS A 111 12.31 13.35 -0.70
N ILE A 112 13.07 12.47 -1.38
CA ILE A 112 12.98 11.02 -1.21
C ILE A 112 13.32 10.64 0.23
N THR A 113 14.43 11.16 0.76
CA THR A 113 14.92 10.78 2.11
C THR A 113 13.90 11.08 3.22
N PRO A 114 13.30 12.28 3.30
CA PRO A 114 12.24 12.55 4.28
C PRO A 114 11.01 11.64 4.11
N PHE A 115 10.62 11.34 2.87
CA PHE A 115 9.49 10.46 2.60
C PHE A 115 9.77 9.03 3.10
N LEU A 116 10.94 8.47 2.76
CA LEU A 116 11.34 7.14 3.21
C LEU A 116 11.47 7.07 4.73
N HIS A 117 12.03 8.10 5.37
CA HIS A 117 12.08 8.18 6.82
C HIS A 117 10.67 8.15 7.44
N LYS A 118 9.71 8.91 6.88
CA LYS A 118 8.32 8.87 7.36
C LYS A 118 7.69 7.48 7.19
N LYS A 119 7.92 6.82 6.04
CA LYS A 119 7.48 5.43 5.82
C LYS A 119 8.05 4.48 6.88
N GLU A 120 9.35 4.56 7.18
CA GLU A 120 9.99 3.75 8.23
C GLU A 120 9.37 4.02 9.61
N CYS A 121 9.09 5.28 9.95
CA CYS A 121 8.38 5.61 11.19
C CYS A 121 6.98 4.99 11.27
N LEU A 122 6.24 4.94 10.16
CA LEU A 122 4.93 4.28 10.12
C LEU A 122 5.06 2.76 10.26
N TRP A 123 6.05 2.16 9.61
CA TRP A 123 6.32 0.73 9.76
C TRP A 123 6.65 0.37 11.21
N ALA A 124 7.48 1.17 11.87
CA ALA A 124 7.79 1.04 13.28
C ALA A 124 6.54 1.26 14.18
N ARG A 125 5.71 2.26 13.88
CA ARG A 125 4.46 2.57 14.63
C ARG A 125 3.50 1.38 14.67
N MET A 126 3.46 0.58 13.61
CA MET A 126 2.67 -0.66 13.57
C MET A 126 3.41 -1.91 14.07
N ASN A 127 4.47 -1.73 14.88
CA ASN A 127 5.32 -2.79 15.41
C ASN A 127 5.90 -3.71 14.34
N TYR A 128 6.24 -3.13 13.19
CA TYR A 128 6.79 -3.82 12.02
C TYR A 128 5.88 -4.89 11.41
N ARG A 129 4.61 -4.98 11.83
CA ARG A 129 3.66 -5.96 11.33
C ARG A 129 3.14 -5.51 9.96
N ALA A 130 3.91 -5.75 8.90
CA ALA A 130 3.54 -5.38 7.54
C ALA A 130 2.89 -6.51 6.72
N ILE A 131 3.09 -7.77 7.12
CA ILE A 131 2.45 -8.91 6.45
C ILE A 131 0.93 -8.87 6.64
N VAL A 132 0.17 -8.98 5.56
CA VAL A 132 -1.30 -9.01 5.57
C VAL A 132 -1.76 -10.27 4.84
N GLY A 133 -2.60 -11.08 5.48
CA GLY A 133 -3.13 -12.27 4.83
C GLY A 133 -4.21 -11.92 3.80
N ALA A 134 -4.24 -12.61 2.67
CA ALA A 134 -5.22 -12.40 1.60
C ALA A 134 -6.67 -12.37 2.09
N LYS A 135 -7.04 -13.29 3.00
CA LYS A 135 -8.39 -13.33 3.60
C LYS A 135 -8.76 -12.04 4.33
N CYS A 136 -7.79 -11.42 5.03
CA CYS A 136 -8.01 -10.14 5.70
C CYS A 136 -8.30 -9.02 4.69
N CYS A 137 -7.61 -9.01 3.55
CA CYS A 137 -7.88 -8.07 2.47
C CYS A 137 -9.26 -8.31 1.83
N GLU A 138 -9.63 -9.57 1.59
CA GLU A 138 -10.95 -9.93 1.04
C GLU A 138 -12.10 -9.49 1.96
N ASP A 139 -11.97 -9.72 3.26
CA ASP A 139 -12.97 -9.29 4.23
C ASP A 139 -13.11 -7.77 4.24
N LEU A 140 -12.00 -7.03 4.16
CA LEU A 140 -12.01 -5.57 4.03
C LEU A 140 -12.65 -5.09 2.73
N LEU A 141 -12.38 -5.74 1.60
CA LEU A 141 -12.99 -5.38 0.32
C LEU A 141 -14.51 -5.56 0.35
N ASN A 142 -15.00 -6.60 1.02
CA ASN A 142 -16.44 -6.79 1.24
C ASN A 142 -17.03 -5.69 2.15
N ILE A 143 -16.29 -5.28 3.18
CA ILE A 143 -16.70 -4.21 4.11
C ILE A 143 -16.71 -2.85 3.41
N PHE A 144 -15.70 -2.54 2.59
CA PHE A 144 -15.64 -1.29 1.84
C PHE A 144 -16.83 -1.13 0.92
N ALA A 145 -17.34 -2.22 0.34
CA ALA A 145 -18.47 -2.22 -0.59
C ALA A 145 -18.36 -1.11 -1.66
N CYS A 146 -17.13 -0.89 -2.15
CA CYS A 146 -16.79 0.19 -3.08
C CYS A 146 -16.30 -0.41 -4.40
N ASP A 147 -17.05 -0.17 -5.47
CA ASP A 147 -16.75 -0.69 -6.80
C ASP A 147 -15.46 -0.11 -7.38
N GLU A 148 -15.18 1.18 -7.12
CA GLU A 148 -13.97 1.85 -7.58
C GLU A 148 -12.68 1.23 -7.04
N ILE A 149 -12.74 0.58 -5.87
CA ILE A 149 -11.63 -0.20 -5.32
C ILE A 149 -11.71 -1.64 -5.81
N SER A 150 -12.88 -2.28 -5.70
CA SER A 150 -13.05 -3.72 -5.95
C SER A 150 -12.78 -4.13 -7.39
N GLN A 151 -13.05 -3.25 -8.36
CA GLN A 151 -12.81 -3.49 -9.79
C GLN A 151 -11.34 -3.34 -10.21
N ARG A 152 -10.45 -2.91 -9.31
CA ARG A 152 -9.02 -2.75 -9.58
C ARG A 152 -8.31 -4.11 -9.49
N VAL A 153 -8.68 -5.01 -10.38
CA VAL A 153 -8.14 -6.37 -10.49
C VAL A 153 -7.04 -6.39 -11.54
N ARG A 154 -5.81 -6.73 -11.13
CA ARG A 154 -4.68 -6.83 -12.05
C ARG A 154 -4.83 -8.06 -12.95
N GLU A 155 -4.57 -7.89 -14.24
CA GLU A 155 -4.50 -9.02 -15.17
C GLU A 155 -3.15 -9.74 -14.99
N PRO A 156 -3.12 -11.10 -14.96
CA PRO A 156 -1.87 -11.84 -14.76
C PRO A 156 -0.87 -11.60 -15.90
N TYR A 157 -1.39 -11.32 -17.10
CA TYR A 157 -0.62 -11.08 -18.29
C TYR A 157 -1.11 -9.82 -18.98
N HIS A 158 -0.42 -8.70 -18.76
CA HIS A 158 -0.49 -7.60 -19.70
C HIS A 158 0.37 -8.01 -20.90
N GLY A 159 -0.19 -8.01 -22.11
CA GLY A 159 0.37 -8.64 -23.34
C GLY A 159 1.74 -8.17 -23.87
N GLY A 160 2.65 -7.70 -23.01
CA GLY A 160 4.04 -7.40 -23.34
C GLY A 160 4.99 -8.38 -22.65
N ALA A 161 5.81 -9.07 -23.43
CA ALA A 161 6.99 -9.76 -22.92
C ALA A 161 7.97 -8.71 -22.34
N LYS A 162 7.97 -8.53 -21.02
CA LYS A 162 8.97 -7.69 -20.33
C LYS A 162 10.28 -8.46 -20.23
N ARG A 163 11.24 -8.14 -21.10
CA ARG A 163 12.61 -8.63 -21.01
C ARG A 163 13.38 -7.77 -20.01
N THR A 164 13.42 -8.18 -18.75
CA THR A 164 14.07 -7.47 -17.64
C THR A 164 15.54 -7.13 -17.91
N TYR A 165 16.27 -7.97 -18.63
CA TYR A 165 17.67 -7.75 -19.00
C TYR A 165 17.90 -6.69 -20.09
N LEU A 166 16.84 -6.19 -20.74
CA LEU A 166 16.89 -5.10 -21.72
C LEU A 166 16.29 -3.80 -21.17
N LYS A 167 15.94 -3.72 -19.87
CA LYS A 167 15.45 -2.49 -19.25
C LYS A 167 16.53 -1.40 -19.38
N SER A 168 16.20 -0.34 -20.10
CA SER A 168 17.01 0.88 -20.12
C SER A 168 17.02 1.48 -18.70
N PRO A 169 18.12 2.07 -18.21
CA PRO A 169 18.14 2.78 -16.94
C PRO A 169 17.04 3.86 -16.83
N LEU A 170 16.57 4.39 -17.97
CA LEU A 170 15.49 5.38 -18.04
C LEU A 170 14.08 4.77 -17.95
N SER A 171 13.89 3.46 -18.16
CA SER A 171 12.55 2.83 -18.11
C SER A 171 11.97 2.78 -16.70
N ASN A 172 12.85 2.85 -15.69
CA ASN A 172 12.56 2.77 -14.26
C ASN A 172 12.27 4.14 -13.64
N LEU A 173 12.37 5.22 -14.43
CA LEU A 173 12.03 6.55 -13.96
C LEU A 173 10.51 6.69 -13.87
N PRO A 174 10.02 7.31 -12.77
CA PRO A 174 8.61 7.57 -12.64
C PRO A 174 8.18 8.65 -13.63
N LYS A 175 7.04 8.44 -14.27
CA LYS A 175 6.46 9.35 -15.26
C LYS A 175 5.81 10.57 -14.58
N GLY A 176 5.17 10.33 -13.44
CA GLY A 176 4.53 11.34 -12.62
C GLY A 176 3.25 11.93 -13.23
N PRO A 177 2.64 12.92 -12.55
CA PRO A 177 1.28 13.40 -12.83
C PRO A 177 1.10 14.22 -14.12
N LYS A 178 2.19 14.58 -14.81
CA LYS A 178 2.17 15.38 -16.05
C LYS A 178 2.29 14.54 -17.32
N ALA A 179 2.59 13.24 -17.19
CA ALA A 179 2.78 12.35 -18.31
C ALA A 179 1.49 11.57 -18.65
N ALA A 180 1.44 11.00 -19.85
CA ALA A 180 0.38 10.08 -20.24
C ALA A 180 0.50 8.73 -19.48
N PRO A 181 -0.63 8.08 -19.16
CA PRO A 181 -0.66 6.72 -18.59
C PRO A 181 0.22 5.73 -19.36
N ARG A 182 0.71 4.69 -18.69
CA ARG A 182 1.36 3.53 -19.36
C ARG A 182 0.31 2.59 -19.92
#